data_AF-A0A1F3BNV2-F1
#
_entry.id   AF-A0A1F3BNV2-F1
#
_cell.length_a   1.000
_cell.length_b   1.000
_cell.length_c   1.000
_cell.angle_alpha   90.00
_cell.angle_beta   90.00
_cell.angle_gamma   90.00
#
_symmetry.space_group_name_H-M   'P 1'
#
loop_
_entity.id
_entity.type
_entity.pdbx_description
1 polymer ?
#
loop_
_entity_poly.entity_id
_entity_poly.type
_entity_poly.pdbx_seq_one_letter_code
_entity_poly.pdbx_strand_id
1 'polypeptide(L)'
;MAMGLSLVLFLTAGLGLAVIAAQYLVLRRHVREASPAPRCTPLISILKPLCGVDDGLEANLAVFADLDYPDYEVVLGLRSPRDAAWVVACTAARRWPGRFRVVLQRGEPGLNPKVNQLVTLARAARGDLLVVSDSNVRVERDYLAEIAALLEDDEVGLVSHLIVGVGEARLGSLMDHLHLAGAVAPGVVAAKRLVGRDIVVGKSMALRRRDLGEMGGFEAVKDVLAEDYVMGLMISDVLGKRVVIGRRPVQNVSERRTLAQFAARYSRWSVLQRQAVGPVIYTSSALLNPVLLAAAAVAVGRTPSALAGFAAACALKTVLDGAAARILRPAFRFRQLALVPLKDLVFGAAWAYGLVSREVEWRGTRLRVRRGTRIEMPVPGSELAG
;
A
#
# COMPACT_ATOMS: atom_id res chain seq x y z
N MET A 1 24.50 -28.79 18.06
CA MET A 1 23.17 -28.50 17.47
C MET A 1 22.84 -27.01 17.47
N ALA A 2 22.83 -26.32 18.63
CA ALA A 2 22.50 -24.88 18.71
C ALA A 2 23.40 -23.97 17.85
N MET A 3 24.71 -24.18 17.85
CA MET A 3 25.64 -23.39 17.03
C MET A 3 25.41 -23.58 15.52
N GLY A 4 25.06 -24.79 15.09
CA GLY A 4 24.72 -25.07 13.69
C GLY A 4 23.42 -24.39 13.26
N LEU A 5 22.38 -24.42 14.10
CA LEU A 5 21.12 -23.72 13.82
C LEU A 5 21.30 -22.20 13.79
N SER A 6 22.09 -21.64 14.71
CA SER A 6 22.44 -20.21 14.70
C SER A 6 23.16 -19.82 13.41
N LEU A 7 24.08 -20.64 12.91
CA LEU A 7 24.77 -20.39 11.65
C LEU A 7 23.80 -20.39 10.46
N VAL A 8 22.90 -21.37 10.38
CA VAL A 8 21.87 -21.43 9.32
C VAL A 8 21.00 -20.18 9.32
N LEU A 9 20.57 -19.71 10.49
CA LEU A 9 19.80 -18.47 10.60
C LEU A 9 20.57 -17.23 10.11
N PHE A 10 21.87 -17.11 10.42
CA PHE A 10 22.70 -16.04 9.89
C PHE A 10 22.93 -16.14 8.38
N LEU A 11 23.14 -17.33 7.84
CA LEU A 11 23.24 -17.54 6.39
C LEU A 11 21.94 -17.15 5.68
N THR A 12 20.80 -17.47 6.29
CA THR A 12 19.47 -17.09 5.78
C THR A 12 19.27 -15.58 5.85
N ALA A 13 19.69 -14.93 6.94
CA ALA A 13 19.69 -13.47 7.07
C ALA A 13 20.59 -12.80 6.00
N GLY A 14 21.76 -13.37 5.73
CA GLY A 14 22.67 -12.94 4.67
C GLY A 14 22.05 -13.03 3.28
N LEU A 15 21.37 -14.14 2.97
CA LEU A 15 20.61 -14.28 1.72
C LEU A 15 19.49 -13.23 1.63
N GLY A 16 18.77 -13.00 2.73
CA GLY A 16 17.75 -11.95 2.81
C GLY A 16 18.31 -10.55 2.51
N LEU A 17 19.48 -10.23 3.05
CA LEU A 17 20.17 -8.96 2.78
C LEU A 17 20.59 -8.84 1.31
N ALA A 18 21.05 -9.92 0.68
CA ALA A 18 21.36 -9.94 -0.74
C ALA A 18 20.12 -9.70 -1.61
N VAL A 19 18.98 -10.31 -1.25
CA VAL A 19 17.69 -10.05 -1.92
C VAL A 19 17.30 -8.58 -1.77
N ILE A 20 17.38 -8.00 -0.57
CA ILE A 20 17.06 -6.57 -0.34
C ILE A 20 18.01 -5.66 -1.12
N ALA A 21 19.29 -6.01 -1.24
CA ALA A 21 20.23 -5.26 -2.07
C ALA A 21 19.82 -5.29 -3.56
N ALA A 22 19.38 -6.45 -4.07
CA ALA A 22 18.82 -6.54 -5.42
C ALA A 22 17.55 -5.70 -5.58
N GLN A 23 16.64 -5.71 -4.59
CA GLN A 23 15.44 -4.86 -4.58
C GLN A 23 15.80 -3.37 -4.67
N TYR A 24 16.81 -2.94 -3.92
CA TYR A 24 17.33 -1.57 -3.98
C TYR A 24 17.87 -1.21 -5.37
N LEU A 25 18.67 -2.08 -5.99
CA LEU A 25 19.23 -1.82 -7.32
C LEU A 25 18.14 -1.69 -8.39
N VAL A 26 17.13 -2.56 -8.33
CA VAL A 26 15.99 -2.52 -9.24
C VAL A 26 15.14 -1.28 -9.01
N LEU A 27 14.88 -0.90 -7.75
CA LEU A 27 14.19 0.36 -7.43
C LEU A 27 14.95 1.56 -8.00
N ARG A 28 16.26 1.62 -7.76
CA ARG A 28 17.13 2.70 -8.26
C ARG A 28 17.06 2.83 -9.78
N ARG A 29 17.04 1.70 -10.49
CA ARG A 29 16.86 1.70 -11.95
C ARG A 29 15.47 2.20 -12.32
N HIS A 30 14.42 1.70 -11.67
CA HIS A 30 13.03 2.05 -11.95
C HIS A 30 12.75 3.55 -11.83
N VAL A 31 13.22 4.20 -10.76
CA VAL A 31 12.98 5.63 -10.53
C VAL A 31 13.82 6.56 -11.42
N ARG A 32 14.84 6.04 -12.09
CA ARG A 32 15.67 6.77 -13.05
C ARG A 32 15.13 6.70 -14.48
N GLU A 33 14.20 5.79 -14.74
CA GLU A 33 13.52 5.72 -16.03
C GLU A 33 12.64 6.96 -16.18
N ALA A 34 12.67 7.58 -17.36
CA ALA A 34 11.84 8.74 -17.65
C ALA A 34 10.35 8.39 -17.57
N SER A 35 9.55 9.30 -17.02
CA SER A 35 8.09 9.23 -17.14
C SER A 35 7.69 9.53 -18.58
N PRO A 36 6.82 8.70 -19.20
CA PRO A 36 6.35 8.97 -20.55
C PRO A 36 5.42 10.18 -20.56
N ALA A 37 5.41 10.90 -21.68
CA ALA A 37 4.45 11.96 -21.95
C ALA A 37 3.26 11.41 -22.76
N PRO A 38 2.03 11.82 -22.49
CA PRO A 38 0.87 11.36 -23.23
C PRO A 38 0.81 12.01 -24.61
N ARG A 39 0.38 11.24 -25.61
CA ARG A 39 -0.04 11.71 -26.95
C ARG A 39 -1.50 12.15 -26.96
N CYS A 40 -2.35 11.56 -26.12
CA CYS A 40 -3.74 11.97 -25.94
C CYS A 40 -4.06 12.26 -24.47
N THR A 41 -4.99 13.19 -24.25
CA THR A 41 -5.40 13.59 -22.90
C THR A 41 -6.90 13.32 -22.70
N PRO A 42 -7.32 12.04 -22.56
CA PRO A 42 -8.72 11.71 -22.32
C PRO A 42 -9.20 12.25 -20.97
N LEU A 43 -10.52 12.43 -20.82
CA LEU A 43 -11.11 12.82 -19.54
C LEU A 43 -10.81 11.78 -18.45
N ILE A 44 -10.23 12.24 -17.34
CA ILE A 44 -9.92 11.39 -16.18
C ILE A 44 -10.85 11.73 -15.01
N SER A 45 -11.51 10.71 -14.44
CA SER A 45 -12.25 10.86 -13.17
C SER A 45 -11.47 10.28 -12.01
N ILE A 46 -11.10 11.14 -11.05
CA ILE A 46 -10.45 10.75 -9.81
C ILE A 46 -11.51 10.43 -8.77
N LEU A 47 -11.61 9.17 -8.37
CA LEU A 47 -12.53 8.66 -7.37
C LEU A 47 -11.86 8.72 -6.00
N LYS A 48 -12.38 9.54 -5.09
CA LYS A 48 -11.86 9.72 -3.73
C LYS A 48 -12.91 9.37 -2.68
N PRO A 49 -12.96 8.11 -2.21
CA PRO A 49 -13.73 7.76 -1.02
C PRO A 49 -13.18 8.51 0.20
N LEU A 50 -14.06 9.18 0.94
CA LEU A 50 -13.75 9.85 2.20
C LEU A 50 -14.42 9.11 3.35
N CYS A 51 -13.79 9.14 4.53
CA CYS A 51 -14.39 8.64 5.75
C CYS A 51 -13.62 9.16 6.97
N GLY A 52 -14.26 10.04 7.73
CA GLY A 52 -13.60 10.79 8.79
C GLY A 52 -12.56 11.79 8.26
N VAL A 53 -11.94 12.53 9.17
CA VAL A 53 -10.96 13.56 8.82
C VAL A 53 -9.55 12.96 8.90
N ASP A 54 -8.97 12.65 7.74
CA ASP A 54 -7.56 12.27 7.65
C ASP A 54 -6.63 13.45 7.96
N ASP A 55 -5.39 13.14 8.34
CA ASP A 55 -4.33 14.14 8.55
C ASP A 55 -4.18 15.03 7.30
N GLY A 56 -4.36 16.33 7.49
CA GLY A 56 -4.21 17.33 6.43
C GLY A 56 -5.25 17.24 5.30
N LEU A 57 -6.45 16.69 5.54
CA LEU A 57 -7.44 16.42 4.50
C LEU A 57 -7.69 17.58 3.52
N GLU A 58 -7.87 18.80 4.01
CA GLU A 58 -8.08 19.98 3.14
C GLU A 58 -6.90 20.22 2.20
N ALA A 59 -5.67 20.19 2.73
CA ALA A 59 -4.46 20.34 1.94
C ALA A 59 -4.27 19.18 0.95
N ASN A 60 -4.67 17.96 1.33
CA ASN A 60 -4.60 16.79 0.45
C ASN A 60 -5.55 16.96 -0.74
N LEU A 61 -6.78 17.45 -0.51
CA LEU A 61 -7.72 17.74 -1.58
C LEU A 61 -7.24 18.90 -2.46
N ALA A 62 -6.69 19.96 -1.87
CA ALA A 62 -6.22 21.14 -2.60
C ALA A 62 -5.17 20.81 -3.68
N VAL A 63 -4.30 19.81 -3.46
CA VAL A 63 -3.32 19.36 -4.46
C VAL A 63 -3.98 18.90 -5.77
N PHE A 64 -5.18 18.30 -5.70
CA PHE A 64 -5.89 17.84 -6.90
C PHE A 64 -6.60 18.98 -7.66
N ALA A 65 -6.64 20.19 -7.12
CA ALA A 65 -7.28 21.32 -7.78
C ALA A 65 -6.44 21.94 -8.91
N ASP A 66 -5.12 21.72 -8.91
CA ASP A 66 -4.14 22.34 -9.81
C ASP A 66 -3.17 21.31 -10.43
N LEU A 67 -3.72 20.20 -10.94
CA LEU A 67 -2.94 19.22 -11.68
C LEU A 67 -2.70 19.73 -13.10
N ASP A 68 -1.51 19.46 -13.64
CA ASP A 68 -1.12 19.84 -15.00
C ASP A 68 -1.71 18.85 -16.01
N TYR A 69 -3.04 18.89 -16.14
CA TYR A 69 -3.80 18.05 -17.04
C TYR A 69 -5.09 18.77 -17.46
N PRO A 70 -5.44 18.77 -18.75
CA PRO A 70 -6.51 19.64 -19.26
C PRO A 70 -7.90 19.24 -18.73
N ASP A 71 -8.28 17.97 -18.94
CA ASP A 71 -9.65 17.51 -18.70
C ASP A 71 -9.72 16.42 -17.63
N TYR A 72 -10.13 16.81 -16.42
CA TYR A 72 -10.29 15.89 -15.31
C TYR A 72 -11.29 16.41 -14.27
N GLU A 73 -11.88 15.47 -13.53
CA GLU A 73 -12.72 15.75 -12.37
C GLU A 73 -12.28 14.96 -11.14
N VAL A 74 -12.67 15.45 -9.96
CA VAL A 74 -12.49 14.80 -8.67
C VAL A 74 -13.86 14.53 -8.06
N VAL A 75 -14.22 13.25 -7.97
CA VAL A 75 -15.48 12.79 -7.40
C VAL A 75 -15.23 12.33 -5.96
N LEU A 76 -15.71 13.13 -5.00
CA LEU A 76 -15.58 12.90 -3.57
C LEU A 76 -16.76 12.05 -3.08
N GLY A 77 -16.48 10.85 -2.57
CA GLY A 77 -17.49 9.95 -2.02
C GLY A 77 -17.62 10.10 -0.52
N LEU A 78 -18.84 10.12 0.00
CA LEU A 78 -19.11 10.00 1.43
C LEU A 78 -20.25 9.03 1.68
N ARG A 79 -20.19 8.28 2.78
CA ARG A 79 -21.30 7.39 3.20
C ARG A 79 -22.50 8.17 3.75
N SER A 80 -22.26 9.28 4.44
CA SER A 80 -23.30 10.05 5.14
C SER A 80 -22.96 11.53 5.19
N PRO A 81 -23.96 12.44 5.15
CA PRO A 81 -23.76 13.85 5.46
C PRO A 81 -23.32 14.12 6.91
N ARG A 82 -23.42 13.11 7.79
CA ARG A 82 -22.93 13.17 9.18
C ARG A 82 -21.45 12.80 9.31
N ASP A 83 -20.81 12.36 8.23
CA ASP A 83 -19.38 12.07 8.24
C ASP A 83 -18.58 13.36 8.50
N ALA A 84 -17.55 13.28 9.34
CA ALA A 84 -16.75 14.45 9.69
C ALA A 84 -16.02 15.07 8.48
N ALA A 85 -15.80 14.32 7.39
CA ALA A 85 -15.25 14.82 6.14
C ALA A 85 -16.24 15.66 5.31
N TRP A 86 -17.55 15.62 5.61
CA TRP A 86 -18.59 16.23 4.77
C TRP A 86 -18.37 17.73 4.55
N VAL A 87 -18.09 18.46 5.64
CA VAL A 87 -17.86 19.91 5.57
C VAL A 87 -16.65 20.24 4.71
N VAL A 88 -15.56 19.47 4.82
CA VAL A 88 -14.34 19.66 4.02
C VAL A 88 -14.62 19.37 2.55
N ALA A 89 -15.35 18.29 2.24
CA ALA A 89 -15.72 17.91 0.88
C ALA A 89 -16.62 18.95 0.19
N CYS A 90 -17.67 19.42 0.87
CA CYS A 90 -18.55 20.46 0.35
C CYS A 90 -17.83 21.80 0.18
N THR A 91 -16.87 22.11 1.05
CA THR A 91 -16.04 23.31 0.93
C THR A 91 -15.11 23.23 -0.29
N ALA A 92 -14.48 22.08 -0.52
CA ALA A 92 -13.68 21.85 -1.74
C ALA A 92 -14.54 21.98 -3.01
N ALA A 93 -15.73 21.38 -3.05
CA ALA A 93 -16.65 21.50 -4.19
C ALA A 93 -17.12 22.94 -4.44
N ARG A 94 -17.37 23.73 -3.40
CA ARG A 94 -17.71 25.16 -3.56
C ARG A 94 -16.52 26.00 -4.01
N ARG A 95 -15.32 25.68 -3.51
CA ARG A 95 -14.08 26.41 -3.85
C ARG A 95 -13.63 26.14 -5.29
N TRP A 96 -13.88 24.94 -5.81
CA TRP A 96 -13.49 24.52 -7.17
C TRP A 96 -14.64 23.79 -7.90
N PRO A 97 -15.73 24.49 -8.25
CA PRO A 97 -16.98 23.89 -8.75
C PRO A 97 -16.85 23.16 -10.10
N GLY A 98 -15.86 23.51 -10.93
CA GLY A 98 -15.57 22.80 -12.17
C GLY A 98 -14.67 21.56 -12.01
N ARG A 99 -14.05 21.38 -10.83
CA ARG A 99 -13.09 20.30 -10.58
C ARG A 99 -13.60 19.28 -9.58
N PHE A 100 -14.29 19.71 -8.52
CA PHE A 100 -14.72 18.84 -7.44
C PHE A 100 -16.23 18.69 -7.41
N ARG A 101 -16.68 17.45 -7.18
CA ARG A 101 -18.08 17.14 -6.93
C ARG A 101 -18.21 16.16 -5.78
N VAL A 102 -19.19 16.41 -4.90
CA VAL A 102 -19.54 15.50 -3.81
C VAL A 102 -20.65 14.55 -4.26
N VAL A 103 -20.47 13.26 -3.97
CA VAL A 103 -21.44 12.20 -4.26
C VAL A 103 -21.69 11.41 -2.98
N LEU A 104 -22.95 11.34 -2.59
CA LEU A 104 -23.38 10.51 -1.47
C LEU A 104 -23.50 9.06 -1.92
N GLN A 105 -22.92 8.13 -1.15
CA GLN A 105 -22.97 6.69 -1.39
C GLN A 105 -24.42 6.21 -1.54
N ARG A 106 -24.65 5.31 -2.51
CA ARG A 106 -25.93 4.66 -2.73
C ARG A 106 -25.81 3.16 -2.52
N GLY A 107 -26.54 2.65 -1.52
CA GLY A 107 -26.54 1.24 -1.18
C GLY A 107 -25.23 0.75 -0.55
N GLU A 108 -25.20 -0.53 -0.22
CA GLU A 108 -24.05 -1.23 0.40
C GLU A 108 -23.92 -2.60 -0.29
N PRO A 109 -23.41 -2.63 -1.55
CA PRO A 109 -23.43 -3.86 -2.35
C PRO A 109 -22.64 -5.01 -1.72
N GLY A 110 -21.65 -4.73 -0.87
CA GLY A 110 -20.91 -5.75 -0.13
C GLY A 110 -20.36 -5.25 1.21
N LEU A 111 -19.47 -6.04 1.80
CA LEU A 111 -18.92 -5.82 3.14
C LEU A 111 -17.78 -4.80 3.20
N ASN A 112 -17.17 -4.42 2.07
CA ASN A 112 -16.08 -3.43 2.04
C ASN A 112 -16.63 -1.99 1.87
N PRO A 113 -16.67 -1.16 2.93
CA PRO A 113 -17.13 0.23 2.85
C PRO A 113 -16.38 1.11 1.85
N LYS A 114 -15.10 0.86 1.56
CA LYS A 114 -14.38 1.61 0.52
C LYS A 114 -14.94 1.24 -0.86
N VAL A 115 -15.12 -0.05 -1.13
CA VAL A 115 -15.66 -0.54 -2.40
C VAL A 115 -17.11 -0.09 -2.60
N ASN A 116 -17.94 -0.08 -1.56
CA ASN A 116 -19.31 0.44 -1.64
C ASN A 116 -19.36 1.90 -2.12
N GLN A 117 -18.42 2.74 -1.65
CA GLN A 117 -18.27 4.10 -2.17
C GLN A 117 -17.77 4.11 -3.61
N LEU A 118 -16.76 3.29 -3.94
CA LEU A 118 -16.21 3.22 -5.30
C LEU A 118 -17.24 2.82 -6.35
N VAL A 119 -18.15 1.89 -6.03
CA VAL A 119 -19.29 1.54 -6.90
C VAL A 119 -20.14 2.77 -7.21
N THR A 120 -20.47 3.58 -6.20
CA THR A 120 -21.25 4.80 -6.40
C THR A 120 -20.48 5.83 -7.22
N LEU A 121 -19.19 6.02 -6.91
CA LEU A 121 -18.33 7.00 -7.55
C LEU A 121 -18.07 6.67 -9.03
N ALA A 122 -17.84 5.40 -9.36
CA ALA A 122 -17.61 4.96 -10.73
C ALA A 122 -18.84 5.18 -11.63
N ARG A 123 -20.04 4.96 -11.09
CA ARG A 123 -21.30 5.26 -11.80
C ARG A 123 -21.52 6.76 -12.01
N ALA A 124 -21.03 7.58 -11.08
CA ALA A 124 -21.17 9.03 -11.16
C ALA A 124 -20.09 9.69 -12.04
N ALA A 125 -18.92 9.07 -12.17
CA ALA A 125 -17.79 9.56 -12.95
C ALA A 125 -18.10 9.70 -14.44
N ARG A 126 -17.51 10.70 -15.11
CA ARG A 126 -17.68 10.96 -16.56
C ARG A 126 -16.52 10.44 -17.41
N GLY A 127 -15.33 10.30 -16.83
CA GLY A 127 -14.11 9.97 -17.56
C GLY A 127 -14.01 8.53 -18.03
N ASP A 128 -13.25 8.34 -19.09
CA ASP A 128 -12.90 7.03 -19.66
C ASP A 128 -11.80 6.35 -18.85
N LEU A 129 -10.92 7.15 -18.24
CA LEU A 129 -9.95 6.67 -17.26
C LEU A 129 -10.47 6.96 -15.84
N LEU A 130 -10.40 5.95 -15.00
CA LEU A 130 -10.78 6.01 -13.59
C LEU A 130 -9.53 5.93 -12.74
N VAL A 131 -9.35 6.88 -11.84
CA VAL A 131 -8.23 6.90 -10.89
C VAL A 131 -8.78 6.78 -9.48
N VAL A 132 -8.54 5.66 -8.82
CA VAL A 132 -8.81 5.50 -7.39
C VAL A 132 -7.65 6.08 -6.59
N SER A 133 -7.97 7.03 -5.72
CA SER A 133 -6.98 7.69 -4.86
C SER A 133 -7.55 7.90 -3.46
N ASP A 134 -6.80 7.51 -2.43
CA ASP A 134 -7.22 7.70 -1.05
C ASP A 134 -7.20 9.19 -0.64
N SER A 135 -8.01 9.54 0.35
CA SER A 135 -8.16 10.90 0.88
C SER A 135 -6.91 11.49 1.55
N ASN A 136 -5.97 10.64 1.95
CA ASN A 136 -4.72 11.04 2.56
C ASN A 136 -3.52 11.02 1.58
N VAL A 137 -3.78 11.07 0.28
CA VAL A 137 -2.76 11.05 -0.76
C VAL A 137 -2.51 12.45 -1.31
N ARG A 138 -1.24 12.76 -1.59
CA ARG A 138 -0.80 13.90 -2.40
C ARG A 138 0.01 13.40 -3.58
N VAL A 139 -0.02 14.14 -4.68
CA VAL A 139 0.58 13.78 -5.96
C VAL A 139 1.33 14.96 -6.56
N GLU A 140 2.24 14.68 -7.48
CA GLU A 140 2.91 15.71 -8.28
C GLU A 140 2.00 16.24 -9.39
N ARG A 141 2.32 17.40 -9.96
CA ARG A 141 1.47 18.06 -10.96
C ARG A 141 1.25 17.23 -12.23
N ASP A 142 2.26 16.47 -12.64
CA ASP A 142 2.28 15.64 -13.84
C ASP A 142 1.64 14.25 -13.66
N TYR A 143 1.07 13.98 -12.48
CA TYR A 143 0.49 12.69 -12.09
C TYR A 143 -0.50 12.11 -13.11
N LEU A 144 -1.41 12.93 -13.63
CA LEU A 144 -2.42 12.47 -14.59
C LEU A 144 -1.84 12.29 -16.00
N ALA A 145 -0.84 13.09 -16.37
CA ALA A 145 -0.16 12.95 -17.66
C ALA A 145 0.59 11.61 -17.74
N GLU A 146 1.28 11.22 -16.66
CA GLU A 146 1.92 9.91 -16.56
C GLU A 146 0.90 8.76 -16.66
N ILE A 147 -0.23 8.86 -15.95
CA ILE A 147 -1.30 7.86 -16.01
C ILE A 147 -1.85 7.73 -17.43
N ALA A 148 -2.18 8.84 -18.07
CA ALA A 148 -2.70 8.85 -19.43
C ALA A 148 -1.72 8.17 -20.39
N ALA A 149 -0.44 8.57 -20.35
CA ALA A 149 0.60 8.03 -21.20
C ALA A 149 0.80 6.52 -21.04
N LEU A 150 0.77 6.03 -19.79
CA LEU A 150 0.94 4.60 -19.50
C LEU A 150 -0.28 3.77 -19.93
N LEU A 151 -1.48 4.35 -19.93
CA LEU A 151 -2.72 3.73 -20.39
C LEU A 151 -3.01 4.00 -21.87
N GLU A 152 -2.05 4.49 -22.65
CA GLU A 152 -2.15 4.47 -24.12
C GLU A 152 -1.80 3.11 -24.70
N ASP A 153 -1.00 2.32 -23.99
CA ASP A 153 -0.74 0.93 -24.35
C ASP A 153 -1.93 0.06 -23.93
N ASP A 154 -2.65 -0.47 -24.92
CA ASP A 154 -3.85 -1.29 -24.71
C ASP A 154 -3.57 -2.61 -23.97
N GLU A 155 -2.32 -3.06 -23.94
CA GLU A 155 -1.86 -4.21 -23.14
C GLU A 155 -1.73 -3.87 -21.64
N VAL A 156 -1.68 -2.58 -21.26
CA VAL A 156 -1.66 -2.15 -19.86
C VAL A 156 -3.09 -2.03 -19.35
N GLY A 157 -3.48 -2.88 -18.42
CA GLY A 157 -4.84 -2.85 -17.84
C GLY A 157 -4.96 -1.97 -16.59
N LEU A 158 -3.86 -1.75 -15.87
CA LEU A 158 -3.87 -0.97 -14.63
C LEU A 158 -2.50 -0.32 -14.37
N VAL A 159 -2.52 0.91 -13.90
CA VAL A 159 -1.34 1.64 -13.41
C VAL A 159 -1.46 1.80 -11.89
N SER A 160 -0.44 1.44 -11.14
CA SER A 160 -0.34 1.70 -9.69
C SER A 160 0.94 2.48 -9.38
N HIS A 161 0.98 3.20 -8.27
CA HIS A 161 2.14 4.01 -7.91
C HIS A 161 2.78 3.51 -6.62
N LEU A 162 4.11 3.69 -6.53
CA LEU A 162 4.83 3.53 -5.27
C LEU A 162 4.30 4.54 -4.25
N ILE A 163 4.37 4.18 -2.96
CA ILE A 163 3.85 5.02 -1.89
C ILE A 163 4.99 5.38 -0.97
N VAL A 164 5.12 6.67 -0.67
CA VAL A 164 6.04 7.17 0.34
C VAL A 164 5.27 7.96 1.40
N GLY A 165 5.54 7.69 2.67
CA GLY A 165 4.88 8.42 3.75
C GLY A 165 5.46 9.82 3.94
N VAL A 166 4.66 10.79 4.41
CA VAL A 166 5.11 12.17 4.72
C VAL A 166 4.41 12.75 5.95
N GLY A 167 5.06 13.74 6.58
CA GLY A 167 4.49 14.52 7.68
C GLY A 167 4.65 13.91 9.07
N GLU A 168 5.54 12.93 9.26
CA GLU A 168 5.64 12.22 10.54
C GLU A 168 5.93 13.15 11.73
N ALA A 169 4.98 13.25 12.66
CA ALA A 169 5.14 13.95 13.94
C ALA A 169 5.25 12.97 15.13
N ARG A 170 4.89 11.70 14.93
CA ARG A 170 4.96 10.64 15.95
C ARG A 170 5.76 9.44 15.47
N LEU A 171 6.26 8.66 16.43
CA LEU A 171 7.09 7.48 16.18
C LEU A 171 6.39 6.44 15.29
N GLY A 172 5.09 6.19 15.51
CA GLY A 172 4.34 5.23 14.69
C GLY A 172 4.21 5.66 13.23
N SER A 173 4.01 6.95 12.97
CA SER A 173 4.07 7.51 11.61
C SER A 173 5.46 7.36 11.00
N LEU A 174 6.51 7.67 11.75
CA LEU A 174 7.88 7.50 11.25
C LEU A 174 8.20 6.05 10.88
N MET A 175 7.80 5.08 11.71
CA MET A 175 7.98 3.65 11.43
C MET A 175 7.23 3.22 10.17
N ASP A 176 5.99 3.71 9.98
CA ASP A 176 5.19 3.45 8.78
C ASP A 176 5.89 3.98 7.54
N HIS A 177 6.41 5.22 7.62
CA HIS A 177 7.06 5.86 6.47
C HIS A 177 8.37 5.16 6.10
N LEU A 178 9.16 4.74 7.09
CA LEU A 178 10.35 3.92 6.88
C LEU A 178 10.00 2.56 6.27
N HIS A 179 8.90 1.93 6.67
CA HIS A 179 8.50 0.63 6.12
C HIS A 179 8.01 0.76 4.67
N LEU A 180 7.15 1.75 4.40
CA LEU A 180 6.65 2.03 3.05
C LEU A 180 7.80 2.30 2.07
N ALA A 181 8.73 3.17 2.44
CA ALA A 181 9.81 3.60 1.56
C ALA A 181 10.97 2.59 1.47
N GLY A 182 11.33 1.95 2.58
CA GLY A 182 12.51 1.08 2.68
C GLY A 182 12.24 -0.40 2.38
N ALA A 183 10.99 -0.88 2.50
CA ALA A 183 10.66 -2.29 2.31
C ALA A 183 9.53 -2.51 1.30
N VAL A 184 8.39 -1.82 1.45
CA VAL A 184 7.22 -2.05 0.58
C VAL A 184 7.51 -1.63 -0.86
N ALA A 185 7.96 -0.39 -1.08
CA ALA A 185 8.21 0.11 -2.43
C ALA A 185 9.30 -0.68 -3.19
N PRO A 186 10.50 -0.95 -2.63
CA PRO A 186 11.48 -1.83 -3.27
C PRO A 186 10.92 -3.23 -3.57
N GLY A 187 10.16 -3.81 -2.62
CA GLY A 187 9.55 -5.12 -2.77
C GLY A 187 8.55 -5.18 -3.93
N VAL A 188 7.69 -4.17 -4.07
CA VAL A 188 6.71 -4.06 -5.17
C VAL A 188 7.41 -3.96 -6.53
N VAL A 189 8.43 -3.11 -6.65
CA VAL A 189 9.18 -2.98 -7.92
C VAL A 189 9.91 -4.28 -8.26
N ALA A 190 10.56 -4.90 -7.27
CA ALA A 190 11.30 -6.15 -7.49
C ALA A 190 10.39 -7.31 -7.87
N ALA A 191 9.23 -7.46 -7.21
CA ALA A 191 8.23 -8.46 -7.58
C ALA A 191 7.84 -8.33 -9.05
N LYS A 192 7.59 -7.10 -9.52
CA LYS A 192 7.25 -6.84 -10.92
C LYS A 192 8.42 -7.11 -11.87
N ARG A 193 9.60 -6.56 -11.58
CA ARG A 193 10.72 -6.51 -12.52
C ARG A 193 11.57 -7.79 -12.55
N LEU A 194 11.62 -8.54 -11.45
CA LEU A 194 12.43 -9.77 -11.35
C LEU A 194 11.59 -11.04 -11.47
N VAL A 195 10.33 -11.01 -11.05
CA VAL A 195 9.47 -12.20 -10.97
C VAL A 195 8.23 -12.08 -11.86
N GLY A 196 7.96 -10.90 -12.45
CA GLY A 196 6.77 -10.67 -13.27
C GLY A 196 5.47 -10.67 -12.47
N ARG A 197 5.52 -10.54 -11.14
CA ARG A 197 4.35 -10.59 -10.27
C ARG A 197 3.79 -9.21 -9.99
N ASP A 198 2.49 -9.07 -10.20
CA ASP A 198 1.77 -7.82 -9.95
C ASP A 198 1.36 -7.71 -8.48
N ILE A 199 1.77 -6.60 -7.86
CA ILE A 199 1.38 -6.21 -6.51
C ILE A 199 0.88 -4.78 -6.61
N VAL A 200 -0.43 -4.60 -6.45
CA VAL A 200 -1.10 -3.30 -6.52
C VAL A 200 -1.38 -2.83 -5.09
N VAL A 201 -1.14 -1.54 -4.84
CA VAL A 201 -1.50 -0.91 -3.57
C VAL A 201 -2.48 0.24 -3.82
N GLY A 202 -3.65 0.15 -3.23
CA GLY A 202 -4.86 0.90 -3.56
C GLY A 202 -4.88 2.35 -3.09
N LYS A 203 -3.73 2.93 -2.75
CA LYS A 203 -3.58 4.38 -2.48
C LYS A 203 -3.67 5.19 -3.78
N SER A 204 -3.22 4.60 -4.89
CA SER A 204 -3.23 5.19 -6.22
C SER A 204 -3.25 4.05 -7.25
N MET A 205 -4.40 3.85 -7.90
CA MET A 205 -4.55 2.91 -9.00
C MET A 205 -5.43 3.51 -10.09
N ALA A 206 -5.05 3.33 -11.35
CA ALA A 206 -5.75 3.86 -12.50
C ALA A 206 -6.03 2.77 -13.53
N LEU A 207 -7.20 2.79 -14.14
CA LEU A 207 -7.63 1.80 -15.13
C LEU A 207 -8.66 2.42 -16.08
N ARG A 208 -8.86 1.79 -17.25
CA ARG A 208 -9.93 2.20 -18.15
C ARG A 208 -11.27 1.74 -17.59
N ARG A 209 -12.31 2.55 -17.81
CA ARG A 209 -13.70 2.20 -17.48
C ARG A 209 -14.13 0.92 -18.18
N ARG A 210 -13.73 0.72 -19.44
CA ARG A 210 -14.02 -0.50 -20.20
C ARG A 210 -13.43 -1.75 -19.54
N ASP A 211 -12.16 -1.67 -19.14
CA ASP A 211 -11.42 -2.76 -18.50
C ASP A 211 -12.05 -3.10 -17.13
N LEU A 212 -12.47 -2.08 -16.37
CA LEU A 212 -13.24 -2.29 -15.13
C LEU A 212 -14.58 -2.99 -15.39
N GLY A 213 -15.29 -2.63 -16.46
CA GLY A 213 -16.56 -3.24 -16.84
C GLY A 213 -16.41 -4.73 -17.18
N GLU A 214 -15.38 -5.08 -17.96
CA GLU A 214 -15.04 -6.48 -18.31
C GLU A 214 -14.68 -7.32 -17.08
N MET A 215 -14.06 -6.72 -16.06
CA MET A 215 -13.79 -7.35 -14.77
C MET A 215 -15.03 -7.50 -13.87
N GLY A 216 -16.21 -7.03 -14.30
CA GLY A 216 -17.45 -7.09 -13.51
C GLY A 216 -17.65 -5.90 -12.56
N GLY A 217 -16.95 -4.79 -12.78
CA GLY A 217 -17.06 -3.58 -11.96
C GLY A 217 -16.37 -3.68 -10.60
N PHE A 218 -16.52 -2.63 -9.79
CA PHE A 218 -16.05 -2.66 -8.40
C PHE A 218 -16.84 -3.67 -7.55
N GLU A 219 -18.05 -4.02 -7.99
CA GLU A 219 -18.90 -5.05 -7.39
C GLU A 219 -18.20 -6.42 -7.31
N ALA A 220 -17.30 -6.74 -8.25
CA ALA A 220 -16.54 -7.99 -8.22
C ALA A 220 -15.63 -8.15 -6.98
N VAL A 221 -15.25 -7.04 -6.35
CA VAL A 221 -14.37 -7.02 -5.16
C VAL A 221 -15.06 -6.47 -3.91
N LYS A 222 -16.40 -6.42 -3.90
CA LYS A 222 -17.21 -5.84 -2.81
C LYS A 222 -17.06 -6.54 -1.44
N ASP A 223 -16.71 -7.82 -1.44
CA ASP A 223 -16.55 -8.65 -0.24
C ASP A 223 -15.08 -9.06 -0.01
N VAL A 224 -14.14 -8.24 -0.49
CA VAL A 224 -12.69 -8.46 -0.42
C VAL A 224 -12.06 -7.30 0.35
N LEU A 225 -11.15 -7.57 1.30
CA LEU A 225 -10.50 -6.51 2.09
C LEU A 225 -9.25 -5.92 1.43
N ALA A 226 -8.53 -6.69 0.62
CA ALA A 226 -7.43 -6.20 -0.23
C ALA A 226 -7.94 -6.08 -1.67
N GLU A 227 -8.88 -5.15 -1.89
CA GLU A 227 -9.53 -4.97 -3.20
C GLU A 227 -8.52 -4.65 -4.30
N ASP A 228 -7.50 -3.88 -3.93
CA ASP A 228 -6.39 -3.44 -4.78
C ASP A 228 -5.58 -4.61 -5.32
N TYR A 229 -5.12 -5.49 -4.43
CA TYR A 229 -4.36 -6.67 -4.79
C TYR A 229 -5.18 -7.61 -5.68
N VAL A 230 -6.44 -7.86 -5.32
CA VAL A 230 -7.32 -8.74 -6.11
C VAL A 230 -7.61 -8.15 -7.48
N MET A 231 -7.87 -6.85 -7.59
CA MET A 231 -7.99 -6.17 -8.88
C MET A 231 -6.71 -6.33 -9.71
N GLY A 232 -5.53 -6.19 -9.09
CA GLY A 232 -4.25 -6.43 -9.76
C GLY A 232 -4.12 -7.83 -10.35
N LEU A 233 -4.65 -8.86 -9.69
CA LEU A 233 -4.70 -10.22 -10.22
C LEU A 233 -5.68 -10.34 -11.38
N MET A 234 -6.87 -9.75 -11.25
CA MET A 234 -7.92 -9.79 -12.28
C MET A 234 -7.45 -9.16 -13.60
N ILE A 235 -6.57 -8.16 -13.57
CA ILE A 235 -5.98 -7.58 -14.78
C ILE A 235 -5.30 -8.65 -15.64
N SER A 236 -4.54 -9.56 -15.03
CA SER A 236 -3.90 -10.65 -15.76
C SER A 236 -4.84 -11.83 -15.98
N ASP A 237 -5.54 -12.26 -14.93
CA ASP A 237 -6.33 -13.51 -14.94
C ASP A 237 -7.62 -13.40 -15.76
N VAL A 238 -8.22 -12.20 -15.84
CA VAL A 238 -9.48 -11.95 -16.57
C VAL A 238 -9.23 -11.25 -17.91
N LEU A 239 -8.38 -10.22 -17.94
CA LEU A 239 -8.19 -9.41 -19.15
C LEU A 239 -6.98 -9.85 -19.99
N GLY A 240 -6.10 -10.71 -19.47
CA GLY A 240 -4.84 -11.04 -20.14
C GLY A 240 -3.86 -9.87 -20.24
N LYS A 241 -4.08 -8.79 -19.48
CA LYS A 241 -3.31 -7.54 -19.53
C LYS A 241 -2.25 -7.49 -18.41
N ARG A 242 -1.37 -6.49 -18.49
CA ARG A 242 -0.31 -6.26 -17.49
C ARG A 242 -0.60 -5.06 -16.60
N VAL A 243 -0.20 -5.15 -15.33
CA VAL A 243 -0.10 -3.99 -14.45
C VAL A 243 1.22 -3.25 -14.72
N VAL A 244 1.22 -1.92 -14.60
CA VAL A 244 2.43 -1.07 -14.63
C VAL A 244 2.57 -0.27 -13.35
N ILE A 245 3.81 -0.08 -12.92
CA ILE A 245 4.17 0.78 -11.80
C ILE A 245 4.59 2.15 -12.36
N GLY A 246 3.90 3.22 -11.95
CA GLY A 246 4.24 4.61 -12.26
C GLY A 246 5.58 5.01 -11.65
N ARG A 247 6.27 5.98 -12.26
CA ARG A 247 7.67 6.29 -11.90
C ARG A 247 7.76 7.12 -10.64
N ARG A 248 6.83 8.06 -10.48
CA ARG A 248 6.83 8.97 -9.33
C ARG A 248 6.01 8.38 -8.18
N PRO A 249 6.57 8.31 -6.97
CA PRO A 249 5.80 7.84 -5.83
C PRO A 249 4.71 8.86 -5.48
N VAL A 250 3.55 8.37 -5.07
CA VAL A 250 2.54 9.21 -4.41
C VAL A 250 2.86 9.36 -2.93
N GLN A 251 2.54 10.52 -2.37
CA GLN A 251 2.79 10.82 -0.97
C GLN A 251 1.57 10.42 -0.12
N ASN A 252 1.77 9.58 0.89
CA ASN A 252 0.76 9.21 1.87
C ASN A 252 0.97 10.04 3.14
N VAL A 253 0.10 11.01 3.38
CA VAL A 253 0.14 11.87 4.56
C VAL A 253 -0.29 11.06 5.77
N SER A 254 0.59 11.00 6.78
CA SER A 254 0.26 10.41 8.06
C SER A 254 1.14 10.97 9.17
N GLU A 255 0.57 11.81 10.01
CA GLU A 255 1.34 12.64 10.93
C GLU A 255 1.35 12.08 12.35
N ARG A 256 0.18 11.62 12.82
CA ARG A 256 -0.08 11.38 14.25
C ARG A 256 -0.29 9.92 14.62
N ARG A 257 0.16 8.96 13.79
CA ARG A 257 0.01 7.54 14.09
C ARG A 257 0.87 7.14 15.30
N THR A 258 0.26 6.47 16.26
CA THR A 258 0.95 5.91 17.44
C THR A 258 1.66 4.59 17.10
N LEU A 259 2.59 4.14 17.95
CA LEU A 259 3.26 2.85 17.76
C LEU A 259 2.27 1.68 17.79
N ALA A 260 1.26 1.73 18.66
CA ALA A 260 0.20 0.72 18.73
C ALA A 260 -0.63 0.68 17.45
N GLN A 261 -1.00 1.85 16.89
CA GLN A 261 -1.72 1.92 15.61
C GLN A 261 -0.86 1.43 14.44
N PHE A 262 0.46 1.68 14.47
CA PHE A 262 1.41 1.10 13.51
C PHE A 262 1.43 -0.42 13.61
N ALA A 263 1.63 -0.98 14.80
CA ALA A 263 1.64 -2.43 15.01
C ALA A 263 0.31 -3.07 14.57
N ALA A 264 -0.83 -2.50 14.98
CA ALA A 264 -2.17 -2.99 14.60
C ALA A 264 -2.38 -2.98 13.07
N ARG A 265 -1.90 -1.93 12.38
CA ARG A 265 -1.94 -1.86 10.92
C ARG A 265 -1.18 -3.02 10.28
N TYR A 266 0.04 -3.28 10.73
CA TYR A 266 0.87 -4.32 10.15
C TYR A 266 0.43 -5.72 10.54
N SER A 267 -0.12 -5.94 11.74
CA SER A 267 -0.77 -7.20 12.10
C SER A 267 -1.94 -7.52 11.16
N ARG A 268 -2.78 -6.53 10.83
CA ARG A 268 -3.85 -6.69 9.83
C ARG A 268 -3.30 -6.99 8.44
N TRP A 269 -2.26 -6.28 8.01
CA TRP A 269 -1.61 -6.55 6.71
C TRP A 269 -0.97 -7.94 6.66
N SER A 270 -0.40 -8.43 7.76
CA SER A 270 0.14 -9.78 7.87
C SER A 270 -0.94 -10.86 7.69
N VAL A 271 -2.12 -10.69 8.30
CA VAL A 271 -3.27 -11.57 8.04
C VAL A 271 -3.68 -11.51 6.56
N LEU A 272 -3.82 -10.30 5.99
CA LEU A 272 -4.15 -10.11 4.58
C LEU A 272 -3.17 -10.81 3.64
N GLN A 273 -1.86 -10.57 3.82
CA GLN A 273 -0.81 -11.16 3.00
C GLN A 273 -0.84 -12.69 3.06
N ARG A 274 -1.00 -13.27 4.26
CA ARG A 274 -1.13 -14.73 4.40
C ARG A 274 -2.35 -15.26 3.66
N GLN A 275 -3.50 -14.60 3.77
CA GLN A 275 -4.73 -15.05 3.11
C GLN A 275 -4.70 -14.80 1.60
N ALA A 276 -3.87 -13.86 1.12
CA ALA A 276 -3.67 -13.55 -0.29
C ALA A 276 -2.76 -14.55 -1.00
N VAL A 277 -1.61 -14.88 -0.40
CA VAL A 277 -0.55 -15.69 -1.05
C VAL A 277 -0.46 -17.12 -0.53
N GLY A 278 -1.19 -17.44 0.54
CA GLY A 278 -1.16 -18.75 1.18
C GLY A 278 0.00 -18.91 2.18
N PRO A 279 -0.05 -19.98 3.01
CA PRO A 279 0.84 -20.13 4.16
C PRO A 279 2.31 -20.37 3.80
N VAL A 280 2.60 -21.04 2.68
CA VAL A 280 3.97 -21.37 2.28
C VAL A 280 4.73 -20.11 1.86
N ILE A 281 4.18 -19.35 0.92
CA ILE A 281 4.77 -18.09 0.43
C ILE A 281 4.83 -17.06 1.56
N TYR A 282 3.79 -17.02 2.41
CA TYR A 282 3.80 -16.11 3.54
C TYR A 282 4.87 -16.45 4.59
N THR A 283 5.08 -17.74 4.89
CA THR A 283 6.15 -18.16 5.80
C THR A 283 7.53 -17.82 5.24
N SER A 284 7.75 -17.99 3.93
CA SER A 284 9.03 -17.66 3.30
C SER A 284 9.33 -16.16 3.29
N SER A 285 8.33 -15.29 3.48
CA SER A 285 8.55 -13.84 3.62
C SER A 285 9.42 -13.44 4.82
N ALA A 286 9.63 -14.35 5.80
CA ALA A 286 10.62 -14.16 6.86
C ALA A 286 12.05 -13.92 6.33
N LEU A 287 12.36 -14.43 5.13
CA LEU A 287 13.61 -14.17 4.42
C LEU A 287 13.85 -12.65 4.20
N LEU A 288 12.77 -11.88 4.03
CA LEU A 288 12.82 -10.43 3.84
C LEU A 288 12.94 -9.66 5.17
N ASN A 289 13.07 -10.35 6.30
CA ASN A 289 13.35 -9.77 7.61
C ASN A 289 14.66 -10.31 8.23
N PRO A 290 15.84 -9.92 7.70
CA PRO A 290 17.13 -10.36 8.23
C PRO A 290 17.35 -10.02 9.70
N VAL A 291 16.74 -8.93 10.20
CA VAL A 291 16.84 -8.52 11.61
C VAL A 291 16.16 -9.53 12.52
N LEU A 292 14.97 -10.01 12.15
CA LEU A 292 14.27 -11.08 12.87
C LEU A 292 15.09 -12.38 12.88
N LEU A 293 15.62 -12.79 11.72
CA LEU A 293 16.42 -14.01 11.59
C LEU A 293 17.72 -13.93 12.41
N ALA A 294 18.40 -12.80 12.38
CA ALA A 294 19.59 -12.56 13.17
C ALA A 294 19.30 -12.50 14.68
N ALA A 295 18.16 -11.91 15.09
CA ALA A 295 17.72 -11.93 16.48
C ALA A 295 17.44 -13.37 16.97
N ALA A 296 16.79 -14.19 16.14
CA ALA A 296 16.57 -15.60 16.43
C ALA A 296 17.90 -16.37 16.52
N ALA A 297 18.87 -16.06 15.66
CA ALA A 297 20.21 -16.66 15.71
C ALA A 297 20.92 -16.37 17.05
N VAL A 298 20.85 -15.12 17.54
CA VAL A 298 21.37 -14.74 18.87
C VAL A 298 20.68 -15.52 19.99
N ALA A 299 19.35 -15.63 19.94
CA ALA A 299 18.58 -16.34 20.97
C ALA A 299 18.97 -17.82 21.09
N VAL A 300 19.33 -18.46 19.97
CA VAL A 300 19.77 -19.86 19.92
C VAL A 300 21.26 -20.03 20.25
N GLY A 301 22.12 -19.20 19.65
CA GLY A 301 23.58 -19.34 19.75
C GLY A 301 24.18 -18.83 21.05
N ARG A 302 23.66 -17.70 21.59
CA ARG A 302 24.09 -17.08 22.86
C ARG A 302 25.61 -16.82 22.98
N THR A 303 26.29 -16.53 21.88
CA THR A 303 27.73 -16.22 21.85
C THR A 303 28.00 -14.74 21.55
N PRO A 304 29.19 -14.20 21.92
CA PRO A 304 29.61 -12.86 21.49
C PRO A 304 29.65 -12.70 19.96
N SER A 305 30.04 -13.76 19.24
CA SER A 305 30.03 -13.77 17.77
C SER A 305 28.62 -13.64 17.18
N ALA A 306 27.61 -14.23 17.83
CA ALA A 306 26.22 -14.05 17.40
C ALA A 306 25.75 -12.60 17.61
N LEU A 307 26.11 -11.96 18.72
CA LEU A 307 25.81 -10.55 18.95
C LEU A 307 26.47 -9.65 17.88
N ALA A 308 27.72 -9.92 17.52
CA ALA A 308 28.40 -9.21 16.43
C ALA A 308 27.70 -9.41 15.08
N GLY A 309 27.27 -10.64 14.76
CA GLY A 309 26.49 -10.95 13.55
C GLY A 309 25.15 -10.21 13.51
N PHE A 310 24.45 -10.12 14.64
CA PHE A 310 23.20 -9.35 14.74
C PHE A 310 23.42 -7.85 14.55
N ALA A 311 24.47 -7.28 15.15
CA ALA A 311 24.83 -5.88 14.95
C ALA A 311 25.16 -5.59 13.47
N ALA A 312 25.91 -6.47 12.81
CA ALA A 312 26.22 -6.36 11.39
C ALA A 312 24.97 -6.44 10.51
N ALA A 313 24.06 -7.38 10.79
CA ALA A 313 22.78 -7.50 10.07
C ALA A 313 21.91 -6.25 10.23
N CYS A 314 21.82 -5.71 11.46
CA CYS A 314 21.11 -4.45 11.74
C CYS A 314 21.72 -3.26 10.98
N ALA A 315 23.04 -3.15 10.97
CA ALA A 315 23.75 -2.07 10.28
C ALA A 315 23.53 -2.15 8.76
N LEU A 316 23.74 -3.32 8.15
CA LEU A 316 23.55 -3.49 6.71
C LEU A 316 22.09 -3.29 6.29
N LYS A 317 21.13 -3.80 7.08
CA LYS A 317 19.70 -3.55 6.83
C LYS A 317 19.36 -2.07 6.90
N THR A 318 19.90 -1.35 7.88
CA THR A 318 19.71 0.09 8.02
C THR A 318 20.27 0.87 6.83
N VAL A 319 21.44 0.47 6.31
CA VAL A 319 22.03 1.07 5.12
C VAL A 319 21.15 0.83 3.88
N LEU A 320 20.71 -0.41 3.66
CA LEU A 320 19.90 -0.77 2.50
C LEU A 320 18.51 -0.11 2.50
N ASP A 321 17.75 -0.23 3.60
CA ASP A 321 16.46 0.45 3.74
C ASP A 321 16.62 1.96 3.67
N GLY A 322 17.68 2.49 4.28
CA GLY A 322 17.98 3.91 4.27
C GLY A 322 18.30 4.45 2.88
N ALA A 323 19.04 3.69 2.08
CA ALA A 323 19.34 4.03 0.69
C ALA A 323 18.06 3.99 -0.17
N ALA A 324 17.26 2.94 -0.05
CA ALA A 324 15.97 2.84 -0.74
C ALA A 324 15.01 3.96 -0.35
N ALA A 325 14.87 4.23 0.96
CA ALA A 325 13.99 5.27 1.48
C ALA A 325 14.40 6.67 1.01
N ARG A 326 15.70 6.96 0.94
CA ARG A 326 16.22 8.25 0.47
C ARG A 326 16.11 8.45 -1.03
N ILE A 327 16.09 7.37 -1.83
CA ILE A 327 15.79 7.47 -3.25
C ILE A 327 14.37 8.02 -3.46
N LEU A 328 13.40 7.51 -2.69
CA LEU A 328 12.00 7.91 -2.81
C LEU A 328 11.68 9.22 -2.07
N ARG A 329 12.39 9.49 -0.97
CA ARG A 329 12.24 10.70 -0.16
C ARG A 329 13.57 11.10 0.47
N PRO A 330 14.32 12.03 -0.15
CA PRO A 330 15.63 12.46 0.34
C PRO A 330 15.62 13.03 1.77
N ALA A 331 14.47 13.49 2.26
CA ALA A 331 14.32 14.13 3.57
C ALA A 331 14.56 13.22 4.80
N PHE A 332 14.72 11.90 4.64
CA PHE A 332 15.01 11.00 5.77
C PHE A 332 16.38 11.29 6.42
N ARG A 333 16.35 11.70 7.69
CA ARG A 333 17.54 11.98 8.50
C ARG A 333 18.20 10.69 8.98
N PHE A 334 19.52 10.70 9.19
CA PHE A 334 20.25 9.51 9.65
C PHE A 334 19.73 8.95 10.98
N ARG A 335 19.40 9.83 11.94
CA ARG A 335 18.80 9.43 13.23
C ARG A 335 17.45 8.72 13.07
N GLN A 336 16.67 9.06 12.04
CA GLN A 336 15.41 8.36 11.73
C GLN A 336 15.69 6.96 11.19
N LEU A 337 16.72 6.80 10.35
CA LEU A 337 17.09 5.50 9.80
C LEU A 337 17.59 4.50 10.86
N ALA A 338 18.19 4.98 11.95
CA ALA A 338 18.59 4.13 13.08
C ALA A 338 17.43 3.34 13.71
N LEU A 339 16.19 3.68 13.39
CA LEU A 339 14.98 2.99 13.84
C LEU A 339 14.58 1.78 12.97
N VAL A 340 15.28 1.53 11.86
CA VAL A 340 15.00 0.40 10.95
C VAL A 340 14.99 -0.95 11.67
N PRO A 341 15.95 -1.29 12.55
CA PRO A 341 15.91 -2.57 13.26
C PRO A 341 14.69 -2.72 14.16
N LEU A 342 14.31 -1.65 14.88
CA LEU A 342 13.12 -1.66 15.75
C LEU A 342 11.84 -1.85 14.92
N LYS A 343 11.72 -1.12 13.81
CA LYS A 343 10.63 -1.30 12.82
C LYS A 343 10.52 -2.76 12.37
N ASP A 344 11.64 -3.37 12.01
CA ASP A 344 11.68 -4.73 11.48
C ASP A 344 11.34 -5.78 12.53
N LEU A 345 11.69 -5.56 13.81
CA LEU A 345 11.24 -6.42 14.91
C LEU A 345 9.73 -6.34 15.12
N VAL A 346 9.14 -5.14 15.07
CA VAL A 346 7.67 -4.98 15.15
C VAL A 346 6.99 -5.65 13.95
N PHE A 347 7.55 -5.51 12.75
CA PHE A 347 7.06 -6.23 11.58
C PHE A 347 7.23 -7.74 11.70
N GLY A 348 8.30 -8.21 12.35
CA GLY A 348 8.50 -9.63 12.67
C GLY A 348 7.45 -10.18 13.63
N ALA A 349 7.05 -9.40 14.63
CA ALA A 349 5.95 -9.74 15.53
C ALA A 349 4.60 -9.77 14.78
N ALA A 350 4.33 -8.80 13.91
CA ALA A 350 3.15 -8.80 13.05
C ALA A 350 3.15 -10.02 12.09
N TRP A 351 4.31 -10.38 11.54
CA TRP A 351 4.47 -11.56 10.70
C TRP A 351 4.07 -12.84 11.45
N ALA A 352 4.59 -13.02 12.67
CA ALA A 352 4.25 -14.14 13.54
C ALA A 352 2.76 -14.17 13.88
N TYR A 353 2.15 -13.01 14.16
CA TYR A 353 0.71 -12.88 14.37
C TYR A 353 -0.09 -13.36 13.15
N GLY A 354 0.33 -12.99 11.93
CA GLY A 354 -0.34 -13.42 10.70
C GLY A 354 -0.31 -14.93 10.49
N LEU A 355 0.73 -15.65 10.95
CA LEU A 355 0.82 -17.12 10.84
C LEU A 355 -0.35 -17.83 11.53
N VAL A 356 -0.82 -17.28 12.66
CA VAL A 356 -1.85 -17.90 13.50
C VAL A 356 -3.21 -17.24 13.34
N SER A 357 -3.27 -15.91 13.16
CA SER A 357 -4.53 -15.17 13.12
C SER A 357 -5.21 -15.23 11.75
N ARG A 358 -6.55 -15.14 11.78
CA ARG A 358 -7.42 -14.95 10.61
C ARG A 358 -8.42 -13.82 10.82
N GLU A 359 -8.28 -13.05 11.90
CA GLU A 359 -9.20 -11.99 12.27
C GLU A 359 -8.48 -10.66 12.27
N VAL A 360 -9.21 -9.62 11.90
CA VAL A 360 -8.70 -8.26 11.81
C VAL A 360 -9.74 -7.29 12.36
N GLU A 361 -9.28 -6.24 13.00
CA GLU A 361 -10.11 -5.07 13.29
C GLU A 361 -9.89 -4.03 12.19
N TRP A 362 -10.98 -3.59 11.59
CA TRP A 362 -10.96 -2.56 10.56
C TRP A 362 -12.03 -1.51 10.84
N ARG A 363 -11.58 -0.29 11.18
CA ARG A 363 -12.45 0.85 11.54
C ARG A 363 -13.47 0.53 12.64
N GLY A 364 -13.01 -0.20 13.67
CA GLY A 364 -13.86 -0.61 14.80
C GLY A 364 -14.75 -1.82 14.52
N THR A 365 -14.69 -2.40 13.32
CA THR A 365 -15.41 -3.64 12.97
C THR A 365 -14.45 -4.82 12.96
N ARG A 366 -14.74 -5.85 13.75
CA ARG A 366 -14.02 -7.13 13.68
C ARG A 366 -14.51 -7.92 12.48
N LEU A 367 -13.58 -8.44 11.69
CA LEU A 367 -13.84 -9.20 10.46
C LEU A 367 -12.97 -10.45 10.43
N ARG A 368 -13.50 -11.54 9.88
CA ARG A 368 -12.73 -12.73 9.56
C ARG A 368 -12.28 -12.67 8.10
N VAL A 369 -10.99 -12.90 7.86
CA VAL A 369 -10.39 -12.90 6.52
C VAL A 369 -10.16 -14.34 6.07
N ARG A 370 -10.75 -14.70 4.93
CA ARG A 370 -10.59 -15.99 4.25
C ARG A 370 -9.62 -15.90 3.08
N ARG A 371 -9.33 -17.05 2.47
CA ARG A 371 -8.50 -17.16 1.27
C ARG A 371 -8.97 -16.19 0.18
N GLY A 372 -8.02 -15.58 -0.51
CA GLY A 372 -8.31 -14.53 -1.49
C GLY A 372 -8.74 -13.22 -0.84
N THR A 373 -8.49 -13.05 0.46
CA THR A 373 -8.83 -11.87 1.27
C THR A 373 -10.32 -11.55 1.36
N ARG A 374 -11.19 -12.55 1.10
CA ARG A 374 -12.63 -12.43 1.30
C ARG A 374 -12.94 -12.17 2.77
N ILE A 375 -13.87 -11.27 3.04
CA ILE A 375 -14.30 -10.92 4.39
C ILE A 375 -15.64 -11.53 4.75
N GLU A 376 -15.76 -11.94 6.00
CA GLU A 376 -16.98 -12.43 6.62
C GLU A 376 -17.16 -11.75 7.98
N MET A 377 -18.42 -11.50 8.35
CA MET A 377 -18.73 -11.08 9.72
C MET A 377 -18.42 -12.24 10.69
N PRO A 378 -17.85 -11.97 11.88
CA PRO A 378 -17.69 -12.98 12.90
C PRO A 378 -19.05 -13.59 13.26
N VAL A 379 -19.11 -14.92 13.41
CA VAL A 379 -20.34 -15.58 13.89
C VAL A 379 -20.55 -15.16 15.36
N PRO A 380 -21.71 -14.61 15.76
CA PRO A 380 -21.98 -14.32 17.16
C PRO A 380 -21.93 -15.63 17.97
N GLY A 381 -20.97 -15.77 18.89
CA GLY A 381 -20.94 -16.89 19.85
C GLY A 381 -19.60 -17.62 20.07
N SER A 382 -18.49 -17.24 19.43
CA SER A 382 -17.19 -17.93 19.62
C SER A 382 -16.30 -17.37 20.73
N GLU A 383 -16.81 -16.52 21.64
CA GLU A 383 -16.06 -16.06 22.82
C GLU A 383 -16.13 -17.03 24.02
N LEU A 384 -16.60 -18.28 23.82
CA LEU A 384 -16.56 -19.35 24.83
C LEU A 384 -15.88 -20.62 24.28
N ALA A 385 -14.58 -20.54 24.00
CA ALA A 385 -13.64 -21.67 24.04
C ALA A 385 -12.24 -21.19 23.63
N GLY A 386 -11.38 -20.94 24.61
CA GLY A 386 -9.97 -20.59 24.40
C GLY A 386 -9.30 -20.21 25.69
#